data_AF-A0A7J0BK86-F1
#
_entry.id   AF-A0A7J0BK86-F1
#
_cell.length_a   1.000
_cell.length_b   1.000
_cell.length_c   1.000
_cell.angle_alpha   90.00
_cell.angle_beta   90.00
_cell.angle_gamma   90.00
#
_symmetry.space_group_name_H-M   'P 1'
#
loop_
_entity.id
_entity.type
_entity.pdbx_description
1 polymer ?
#
loop_
_entity_poly.entity_id
_entity_poly.type
_entity_poly.pdbx_seq_one_letter_code
_entity_poly.pdbx_strand_id
1 'polypeptide(L)' 'MERNPLARMTMLVHRWLPGRAVDAQSMAEAVLLEKDYWEKMAVAVTNGVAKAFNG' A
#
# COMPACT_ATOMS: atom_id res chain seq x y z
N MET A 1 0.86 -16.53 -15.42
CA MET A 1 1.82 -15.78 -14.59
C MET A 1 1.71 -16.31 -13.17
N GLU A 2 2.74 -16.98 -12.69
CA GLU A 2 2.81 -17.43 -11.30
C GLU A 2 2.95 -16.22 -10.38
N ARG A 3 2.14 -16.13 -9.33
CA ARG A 3 2.20 -15.02 -8.37
C ARG A 3 3.36 -15.27 -7.41
N ASN A 4 4.44 -14.51 -7.52
CA ASN A 4 5.56 -14.56 -6.57
C ASN A 4 5.30 -13.56 -5.42
N PRO A 5 4.86 -14.02 -4.22
CA PRO A 5 4.53 -13.14 -3.10
C PRO A 5 5.76 -12.44 -2.53
N LEU A 6 6.93 -13.08 -2.55
CA LEU A 6 8.17 -12.50 -2.05
C LEU A 6 8.63 -11.36 -2.94
N ALA A 7 8.58 -11.55 -4.27
CA ALA A 7 8.90 -10.48 -5.22
C ALA A 7 8.00 -9.26 -4.99
N ARG A 8 6.70 -9.47 -4.76
CA ARG A 8 5.77 -8.39 -4.42
C ARG A 8 6.18 -7.67 -3.13
N MET A 9 6.47 -8.40 -2.06
CA MET A 9 6.87 -7.80 -0.77
C MET A 9 8.16 -7.00 -0.89
N THR A 10 9.17 -7.49 -1.61
CA THR A 10 10.41 -6.76 -1.89
C THR A 10 10.15 -5.44 -2.62
N MET A 11 9.28 -5.44 -3.63
CA MET A 11 8.90 -4.21 -4.33
C MET A 11 8.21 -3.21 -3.39
N LEU A 12 7.38 -3.69 -2.46
CA LEU A 12 6.74 -2.83 -1.46
C LEU A 12 7.77 -2.21 -0.52
N VAL A 13 8.82 -2.93 -0.11
CA VAL A 13 9.91 -2.36 0.70
C VAL A 13 10.56 -1.19 -0.03
N HIS A 14 10.91 -1.35 -1.30
CA HIS A 14 11.51 -0.27 -2.08
C HIS A 14 10.58 0.95 -2.26
N ARG A 15 9.27 0.73 -2.34
CA ARG A 15 8.27 1.80 -2.46
C ARG A 15 8.08 2.56 -1.15
N TRP A 16 7.91 1.85 -0.05
CA TRP A 16 7.45 2.42 1.22
C TRP A 16 8.59 2.74 2.20
N LEU A 17 9.71 2.03 2.11
CA LEU A 17 10.84 2.11 3.03
C LEU A 17 12.16 2.29 2.25
N PRO A 18 12.31 3.40 1.50
CA PRO A 18 13.46 3.61 0.63
C PRO A 18 14.77 3.59 1.45
N GLY A 19 15.76 2.82 0.97
CA GLY A 19 17.06 2.66 1.63
C GLY A 19 17.08 1.67 2.80
N ARG A 20 15.94 1.10 3.21
CA ARG A 20 15.91 0.04 4.23
C ARG A 20 16.33 -1.31 3.62
N ALA A 21 16.96 -2.15 4.43
CA ALA A 21 17.29 -3.51 4.04
C ALA A 21 16.01 -4.32 3.79
N VAL A 22 16.06 -5.24 2.81
CA VAL A 22 14.96 -6.16 2.50
C VAL A 22 15.07 -7.38 3.41
N ASP A 23 14.37 -7.29 4.54
CA ASP A 23 14.24 -8.35 5.54
C ASP A 23 12.77 -8.58 5.93
N ALA A 24 12.51 -9.61 6.75
CA ALA A 24 11.16 -9.97 7.16
C ALA A 24 10.38 -8.83 7.85
N GLN A 25 11.07 -7.99 8.63
CA GLN A 25 10.44 -6.87 9.34
C GLN A 25 10.05 -5.77 8.36
N SER A 26 10.98 -5.36 7.49
CA SER A 26 10.70 -4.37 6.44
C SER A 26 9.58 -4.82 5.50
N MET A 27 9.52 -6.11 5.14
CA MET A 27 8.47 -6.66 4.28
C MET A 27 7.10 -6.62 4.98
N ALA A 28 7.03 -7.01 6.26
CA ALA A 28 5.79 -6.93 7.02
C ALA A 28 5.29 -5.48 7.14
N GLU A 29 6.19 -4.55 7.46
CA GLU A 29 5.88 -3.12 7.58
C GLU A 29 5.41 -2.52 6.24
N ALA A 30 6.10 -2.85 5.13
CA ALA A 30 5.71 -2.38 3.81
C ALA A 30 4.34 -2.91 3.35
N VAL A 31 3.99 -4.14 3.72
CA VAL A 31 2.66 -4.71 3.46
C VAL A 31 1.58 -3.99 4.27
N LEU A 32 1.86 -3.64 5.53
CA LEU A 32 0.94 -2.86 6.36
C LEU A 32 0.69 -1.48 5.74
N LEU A 33 1.76 -0.79 5.32
CA LEU A 33 1.68 0.53 4.69
C LEU A 33 0.91 0.50 3.37
N GLU A 34 1.13 -0.51 2.53
CA GLU A 34 0.36 -0.69 1.29
C GLU A 34 -1.14 -0.86 1.58
N LYS A 35 -1.50 -1.66 2.59
CA LYS A 35 -2.90 -1.87 2.98
C LYS A 35 -3.53 -0.55 3.46
N ASP A 36 -2.89 0.12 4.41
CA ASP A 36 -3.37 1.38 4.99
C ASP A 36 -3.53 2.49 3.93
N TYR A 37 -2.60 2.57 2.97
CA TYR A 37 -2.70 3.49 1.84
C TYR A 37 -3.99 3.28 1.03
N TRP A 38 -4.31 2.03 0.66
CA TRP A 38 -5.50 1.75 -0.14
C TRP A 38 -6.80 1.91 0.66
N GLU A 39 -6.79 1.62 1.96
CA GLU A 39 -7.94 1.90 2.85
C GLU A 39 -8.23 3.41 2.90
N LYS A 40 -7.19 4.23 3.13
CA LYS A 40 -7.32 5.69 3.11
C LYS A 40 -7.73 6.24 1.75
N MET A 41 -7.20 5.66 0.67
CA MET A 41 -7.55 6.06 -0.69
C MET A 41 -9.04 5.78 -0.97
N ALA A 42 -9.55 4.61 -0.57
CA ALA A 42 -10.96 4.28 -0.71
C ALA A 42 -11.86 5.31 0.00
N VAL A 43 -11.52 5.67 1.24
CA VAL A 43 -12.25 6.71 1.99
C VAL A 43 -12.19 8.06 1.29
N ALA A 44 -11.01 8.48 0.81
CA ALA A 44 -10.85 9.76 0.11
C ALA A 44 -11.68 9.82 -1.17
N VAL A 45 -11.71 8.74 -1.96
CA VAL A 45 -12.52 8.63 -3.17
C VAL A 45 -14.00 8.69 -2.83
N THR A 46 -14.48 7.90 -1.85
CA THR A 46 -15.88 7.92 -1.43
C THR A 46 -16.32 9.30 -0.96
N ASN A 47 -15.51 9.98 -0.15
CA ASN A 47 -15.79 11.33 0.32
C ASN A 47 -15.78 12.35 -0.83
N GLY A 48 -14.86 12.22 -1.79
CA GLY A 48 -14.79 13.06 -2.98
C GLY A 48 -16.03 12.91 -3.86
N VAL A 49 -16.46 11.67 -4.10
CA VAL A 49 -17.70 11.37 -4.85
C VAL A 49 -18.91 11.93 -4.11
N ALA A 50 -19.06 11.66 -2.81
CA ALA A 50 -20.18 12.19 -2.02
C ALA A 50 -20.24 13.73 -2.09
N LYS A 51 -19.10 14.42 -1.94
CA LYS A 51 -19.03 15.88 -2.05
C LYS A 51 -19.41 16.38 -3.45
N ALA A 52 -18.99 15.69 -4.51
CA ALA A 52 -19.27 16.10 -5.89
C ALA A 52 -20.76 15.96 -6.25
N PHE A 53 -21.47 15.00 -5.67
CA PHE A 53 -22.85 14.67 -6.05
C PHE A 53 -23.91 15.03 -5.00
N ASN A 54 -23.55 15.25 -3.73
CA ASN A 54 -24.52 15.49 -2.65
C ASN A 54 -24.47 16.88 -2.00
N GLY A 55 -23.53 17.77 -2.36
CA GLY A 55 -23.48 19.17 -1.90
C GLY A 55 -23.41 19.34 -0.39
#